data_AF-A0A2S5CTN8-F1
#
_entry.id   AF-A0A2S5CTN8-F1
#
_cell.length_a   1.000
_cell.length_b   1.000
_cell.length_c   1.000
_cell.angle_alpha   90.00
_cell.angle_beta   90.00
_cell.angle_gamma   90.00
#
_symmetry.space_group_name_H-M   'P 1'
#
loop_
_entity.id
_entity.type
_entity.pdbx_description
1 polymer ?
#
loop_
_entity_poly.entity_id
_entity_poly.type
_entity_poly.pdbx_seq_one_letter_code
_entity_poly.pdbx_strand_id
1 'polypeptide(L)'
;MTRKVLLVIVEGQTEQIILEDFLDEHFTDSTIRFDVQREDILTKWDAKKRIPNIKNSVSRVIHNYLEKYKFLAKDLTAVIHITDADGCFIAPEFVKIKSDMEQNLFYTEDAIFVKTERRKEQIEQRNEMKANNVKILLANDHFSIERLKVPYQLFYFATNLEHVLWNERNEVATEKVQKADEFMDNLSGSIKEYLAEFLPVDGTLTYREKMKESWTHLTKGCNSLQRGTNVPLLFEMITSNVGK
;
A
#
# COMPACT_ATOMS: atom_id res chain seq x y z
N MET A 1 -30.45 10.52 1.07
CA MET A 1 -29.75 9.28 1.44
C MET A 1 -28.27 9.60 1.53
N THR A 2 -27.60 9.18 2.61
CA THR A 2 -26.14 9.26 2.75
C THR A 2 -25.52 8.27 1.77
N ARG A 3 -24.54 8.69 0.98
CA ARG A 3 -23.80 7.74 0.15
C ARG A 3 -22.89 6.95 1.08
N LYS A 4 -22.74 5.64 0.89
CA LYS A 4 -21.69 4.88 1.59
C LYS A 4 -20.51 4.79 0.64
N VAL A 5 -19.38 5.40 0.99
CA VAL A 5 -18.19 5.45 0.13
C VAL A 5 -17.03 4.78 0.85
N LEU A 6 -16.42 3.79 0.20
CA LEU A 6 -15.11 3.28 0.59
C LEU A 6 -14.05 3.97 -0.26
N LEU A 7 -13.28 4.86 0.35
CA LEU A 7 -12.18 5.54 -0.34
C LEU A 7 -10.92 4.67 -0.24
N VAL A 8 -10.38 4.25 -1.38
CA VAL A 8 -9.16 3.43 -1.48
C VAL A 8 -8.04 4.28 -2.07
N ILE A 9 -7.04 4.60 -1.25
CA ILE A 9 -5.85 5.37 -1.63
C ILE A 9 -4.77 4.38 -2.04
N VAL A 10 -4.26 4.52 -3.26
CA VAL A 10 -3.22 3.66 -3.85
C VAL A 10 -2.16 4.49 -4.55
N GLU A 11 -0.94 3.94 -4.68
CA GLU A 11 0.17 4.62 -5.33
C GLU A 11 0.02 4.61 -6.86
N GLY A 12 -0.35 3.47 -7.45
CA GLY A 12 -0.40 3.20 -8.88
C GLY A 12 -1.79 2.86 -9.39
N GLN A 13 -1.92 2.91 -10.72
CA GLN A 13 -3.16 2.53 -11.41
C GLN A 13 -3.34 1.00 -11.45
N THR A 14 -2.25 0.25 -11.34
CA THR A 14 -2.22 -1.21 -11.27
C THR A 14 -3.03 -1.74 -10.10
N GLU A 15 -2.94 -1.14 -8.91
CA GLU A 15 -3.75 -1.58 -7.76
C GLU A 15 -5.26 -1.38 -8.02
N GLN A 16 -5.64 -0.33 -8.74
CA GLN A 16 -7.04 -0.14 -9.13
C GLN A 16 -7.51 -1.23 -10.08
N ILE A 17 -6.77 -1.49 -11.16
CA ILE A 17 -7.09 -2.53 -12.15
C ILE A 17 -7.29 -3.90 -11.48
N ILE A 18 -6.42 -4.22 -10.53
CA ILE A 18 -6.38 -5.54 -9.89
C ILE A 18 -7.50 -5.72 -8.85
N LEU A 19 -7.92 -4.63 -8.17
CA LEU A 19 -8.78 -4.73 -6.99
C LEU A 19 -10.20 -4.21 -7.20
N GLU A 20 -10.43 -3.29 -8.16
CA GLU A 20 -11.70 -2.56 -8.29
C GLU A 20 -12.89 -3.49 -8.54
N ASP A 21 -12.81 -4.37 -9.55
CA ASP A 21 -13.90 -5.28 -9.89
C ASP A 21 -14.29 -6.20 -8.73
N PHE A 22 -13.30 -6.75 -8.03
CA PHE A 22 -13.56 -7.62 -6.88
C PHE A 22 -14.24 -6.86 -5.73
N LEU A 23 -13.78 -5.63 -5.44
CA LEU A 23 -14.35 -4.80 -4.39
C LEU A 23 -15.77 -4.34 -4.75
N ASP A 24 -16.03 -3.97 -6.00
CA ASP A 24 -17.37 -3.57 -6.47
C ASP A 24 -18.36 -4.74 -6.42
N GLU A 25 -17.93 -5.95 -6.78
CA GLU A 25 -18.77 -7.16 -6.70
C GLU A 25 -19.15 -7.53 -5.25
N HIS A 26 -18.22 -7.37 -4.30
CA HIS A 26 -18.39 -7.87 -2.93
C HIS A 26 -18.85 -6.80 -1.93
N PHE A 27 -18.75 -5.51 -2.27
CA PHE A 27 -19.11 -4.41 -1.38
C PHE A 27 -20.28 -3.58 -1.92
N THR A 28 -21.31 -4.28 -2.42
CA THR A 28 -22.45 -3.75 -3.19
C THR A 28 -23.25 -2.62 -2.50
N ASP A 29 -23.22 -2.56 -1.17
CA ASP A 29 -23.93 -1.55 -0.39
C ASP A 29 -23.22 -0.19 -0.36
N SER A 30 -22.00 -0.11 -0.88
CA SER A 30 -21.21 1.11 -0.92
C SER A 30 -20.59 1.32 -2.30
N THR A 31 -20.28 2.57 -2.59
CA THR A 31 -19.52 2.96 -3.77
C THR A 31 -18.03 2.84 -3.47
N ILE A 32 -17.31 2.03 -4.25
CA ILE A 32 -15.85 2.00 -4.21
C ILE A 32 -15.29 3.20 -5.01
N ARG A 33 -14.26 3.80 -4.44
CA ARG A 33 -13.63 5.00 -4.99
C ARG A 33 -12.13 4.91 -4.83
N PHE A 34 -11.43 4.64 -5.92
CA PHE A 34 -9.96 4.71 -5.96
C PHE A 34 -9.47 6.15 -6.11
N ASP A 35 -8.46 6.49 -5.33
CA ASP A 35 -7.68 7.72 -5.44
C ASP A 35 -6.22 7.39 -5.74
N VAL A 36 -5.93 7.20 -7.03
CA VAL A 36 -4.59 6.86 -7.55
C VAL A 36 -3.68 8.09 -7.48
N GLN A 37 -2.69 8.05 -6.59
CA GLN A 37 -1.84 9.21 -6.29
C GLN A 37 -0.72 9.45 -7.31
N ARG A 38 -0.22 8.39 -7.95
CA ARG A 38 0.92 8.39 -8.88
C ARG A 38 2.26 8.81 -8.24
N GLU A 39 2.30 8.91 -6.91
CA GLU A 39 3.47 9.20 -6.10
C GLU A 39 3.30 8.56 -4.71
N ASP A 40 4.41 8.17 -4.09
CA ASP A 40 4.44 7.65 -2.72
C ASP A 40 4.16 8.76 -1.69
N ILE A 41 2.96 8.75 -1.10
CA ILE A 41 2.56 9.70 -0.05
C ILE A 41 3.50 9.63 1.17
N LEU A 42 4.05 8.44 1.47
CA LEU A 42 4.82 8.20 2.69
C LEU A 42 6.26 8.71 2.59
N THR A 43 6.72 9.10 1.41
CA THR A 43 8.11 9.58 1.21
C THR A 43 8.19 10.96 0.56
N LYS A 44 7.05 11.64 0.37
CA LYS A 44 6.99 12.97 -0.24
C LYS A 44 7.72 14.02 0.60
N TRP A 45 8.87 14.49 0.10
CA TRP A 45 9.63 15.59 0.68
C TRP A 45 9.00 16.94 0.33
N ASP A 46 8.59 17.73 1.32
CA ASP A 46 8.19 19.13 1.10
C ASP A 46 9.39 20.04 1.39
N ALA A 47 10.04 20.55 0.33
CA ALA A 47 11.18 21.44 0.49
C ALA A 47 10.82 22.81 1.12
N LYS A 48 9.53 23.18 1.16
CA LYS A 48 9.04 24.46 1.69
C LYS A 48 8.44 24.34 3.08
N LYS A 49 8.19 23.13 3.58
CA LYS A 49 7.67 22.89 4.94
C LYS A 49 8.62 21.96 5.68
N ARG A 50 8.82 22.25 6.97
CA ARG A 50 9.48 21.35 7.91
C ARG A 50 8.63 20.08 8.02
N ILE A 51 8.97 19.05 7.23
CA ILE A 51 8.34 17.71 7.08
C ILE A 51 6.81 17.71 7.28
N PRO A 52 5.99 17.61 6.22
CA PRO A 52 4.56 17.43 6.39
C PRO A 52 4.31 16.18 7.23
N ASN A 53 3.68 16.35 8.40
CA ASN A 53 3.21 15.22 9.20
C ASN A 53 2.41 14.28 8.30
N ILE A 54 2.76 12.99 8.24
CA ILE A 54 2.09 12.01 7.38
C ILE A 54 0.57 11.99 7.58
N LYS A 55 0.08 12.22 8.81
CA LYS A 55 -1.35 12.35 9.08
C LYS A 55 -1.96 13.53 8.32
N ASN A 56 -1.29 14.68 8.29
CA ASN A 56 -1.76 15.83 7.52
C ASN A 56 -1.69 15.58 6.01
N SER A 57 -0.68 14.84 5.54
CA SER A 57 -0.60 14.44 4.13
C SER A 57 -1.78 13.58 3.72
N VAL A 58 -2.10 12.53 4.49
CA VAL A 58 -3.25 11.66 4.24
C VAL A 58 -4.57 12.42 4.40
N SER A 59 -4.74 13.24 5.45
CA SER A 59 -5.92 14.11 5.59
C SER A 59 -6.12 15.00 4.37
N ARG A 60 -5.05 15.59 3.83
CA ARG A 60 -5.13 16.44 2.64
C ARG A 60 -5.55 15.64 1.40
N VAL A 61 -5.04 14.42 1.23
CA VAL A 61 -5.47 13.51 0.15
C VAL A 61 -6.98 13.25 0.26
N ILE A 62 -7.46 12.87 1.44
CA ILE A 62 -8.88 12.64 1.69
C ILE A 62 -9.71 13.89 1.38
N HIS A 63 -9.32 15.06 1.89
CA HIS A 63 -10.03 16.31 1.67
C HIS A 63 -10.08 16.71 0.19
N ASN A 64 -8.95 16.62 -0.52
CA ASN A 64 -8.88 16.92 -1.95
C ASN A 64 -9.81 16.00 -2.74
N TYR A 65 -9.88 14.72 -2.39
CA TYR A 65 -10.80 13.77 -3.04
C TYR A 65 -12.26 14.15 -2.82
N LEU A 66 -12.65 14.39 -1.56
CA LEU A 66 -14.01 14.79 -1.20
C LEU A 66 -14.43 16.06 -1.93
N GLU A 67 -13.56 17.08 -1.96
CA GLU A 67 -13.82 18.35 -2.64
C GLU A 67 -13.97 18.19 -4.16
N LYS A 68 -13.08 17.39 -4.78
CA LYS A 68 -13.08 17.14 -6.22
C LYS A 68 -14.36 16.44 -6.67
N TYR A 69 -14.77 15.39 -5.95
CA TYR A 69 -15.92 14.55 -6.32
C TYR A 69 -17.22 14.89 -5.59
N LYS A 70 -17.23 15.98 -4.82
CA LYS A 70 -18.40 16.53 -4.10
C LYS A 70 -19.03 15.53 -3.12
N PHE A 71 -18.19 14.76 -2.44
CA PHE A 71 -18.59 13.93 -1.31
C PHE A 71 -18.46 14.72 0.00
N LEU A 72 -19.27 14.36 0.98
CA LEU A 72 -19.20 14.91 2.33
C LEU A 72 -18.48 13.92 3.26
N ALA A 73 -17.93 14.39 4.38
CA ALA A 73 -17.28 13.52 5.35
C ALA A 73 -18.20 12.39 5.84
N LYS A 74 -19.51 12.67 5.98
CA LYS A 74 -20.53 11.69 6.37
C LYS A 74 -20.81 10.61 5.33
N ASP A 75 -20.37 10.83 4.08
CA ASP A 75 -20.51 9.82 3.03
C ASP A 75 -19.41 8.76 3.11
N LEU A 76 -18.30 9.03 3.81
CA LEU A 76 -17.22 8.06 3.98
C LEU A 76 -17.60 6.99 5.01
N THR A 77 -17.50 5.73 4.60
CA THR A 77 -17.63 4.56 5.49
C THR A 77 -16.28 4.20 6.11
N ALA A 78 -15.22 4.22 5.30
CA ALA A 78 -13.84 4.06 5.75
C ALA A 78 -12.87 4.59 4.68
N VAL A 79 -11.61 4.77 5.08
CA VAL A 79 -10.49 5.04 4.18
C VAL A 79 -9.53 3.86 4.25
N ILE A 80 -9.28 3.24 3.11
CA ILE A 80 -8.30 2.19 2.91
C ILE A 80 -7.08 2.82 2.25
N HIS A 81 -5.91 2.47 2.72
CA HIS A 81 -4.65 2.89 2.12
C HIS A 81 -3.81 1.65 1.87
N ILE A 82 -3.35 1.47 0.63
CA ILE A 82 -2.46 0.38 0.25
C ILE A 82 -1.14 1.01 -0.17
N THR A 83 -0.04 0.52 0.38
CA THR A 83 1.31 1.06 0.10
C THR A 83 2.30 -0.05 -0.18
N ASP A 84 3.20 0.18 -1.11
CA ASP A 84 4.38 -0.66 -1.30
C ASP A 84 5.35 -0.44 -0.14
N ALA A 85 5.94 -1.47 0.45
CA ALA A 85 6.94 -1.27 1.51
C ALA A 85 8.32 -0.98 0.93
N ASP A 86 8.61 -1.42 -0.30
CA ASP A 86 9.81 -1.09 -1.07
C ASP A 86 11.12 -1.24 -0.27
N GLY A 87 11.23 -2.30 0.54
CA GLY A 87 12.39 -2.52 1.38
C GLY A 87 12.58 -1.52 2.53
N CYS A 88 11.57 -0.73 2.90
CA CYS A 88 11.74 0.35 3.89
C CYS A 88 12.15 -0.13 5.30
N PHE A 89 11.96 -1.40 5.62
CA PHE A 89 12.32 -1.98 6.91
C PHE A 89 13.66 -2.70 6.94
N ILE A 90 14.39 -2.77 5.81
CA ILE A 90 15.72 -3.38 5.81
C ILE A 90 16.72 -2.48 6.55
N ALA A 91 17.74 -3.11 7.13
CA ALA A 91 18.84 -2.39 7.75
C ALA A 91 19.74 -1.73 6.67
N PRO A 92 20.39 -0.57 6.96
CA PRO A 92 21.17 0.18 5.97
C PRO A 92 22.26 -0.64 5.27
N GLU A 93 22.84 -1.63 5.93
CA GLU A 93 23.85 -2.54 5.36
C GLU A 93 23.35 -3.38 4.17
N PHE A 94 22.03 -3.51 4.01
CA PHE A 94 21.41 -4.17 2.86
C PHE A 94 21.18 -3.22 1.67
N VAL A 95 21.50 -1.93 1.82
CA VAL A 95 21.59 -0.98 0.70
C VAL A 95 23.05 -0.93 0.23
N LYS A 96 23.31 -1.51 -0.94
CA LYS A 96 24.65 -1.80 -1.45
C LYS A 96 24.95 -1.03 -2.73
N ILE A 97 26.24 -0.72 -2.93
CA ILE A 97 26.70 -0.06 -4.16
C ILE A 97 27.11 -1.11 -5.17
N LYS A 98 26.55 -1.04 -6.37
CA LYS A 98 26.95 -1.81 -7.55
C LYS A 98 26.88 -0.91 -8.77
N SER A 99 28.05 -0.57 -9.32
CA SER A 99 28.17 0.35 -10.46
C SER A 99 27.74 -0.27 -11.78
N ASP A 100 27.97 -1.57 -11.94
CA ASP A 100 27.63 -2.34 -13.13
C ASP A 100 26.21 -2.92 -13.03
N MET A 101 25.23 -2.06 -13.28
CA MET A 101 23.82 -2.40 -13.35
C MET A 101 23.15 -1.62 -14.47
N GLU A 102 22.13 -2.21 -15.09
CA GLU A 102 21.31 -1.51 -16.07
C GLU A 102 20.48 -0.41 -15.39
N GLN A 103 19.68 -0.79 -14.40
CA GLN A 103 18.83 0.12 -13.64
C GLN A 103 19.61 0.90 -12.55
N ASN A 104 19.15 2.10 -12.22
CA ASN A 104 19.77 2.95 -11.17
C ASN A 104 19.43 2.49 -9.74
N LEU A 105 18.39 1.68 -9.60
CA LEU A 105 17.88 1.10 -8.37
C LEU A 105 17.45 -0.32 -8.71
N PHE A 106 17.92 -1.30 -7.95
CA PHE A 106 17.64 -2.70 -8.25
C PHE A 106 17.41 -3.49 -6.97
N TYR A 107 16.24 -4.10 -6.85
CA TYR A 107 15.79 -4.87 -5.71
C TYR A 107 16.08 -6.35 -5.94
N THR A 108 16.55 -7.01 -4.88
CA THR A 108 16.75 -8.45 -4.79
C THR A 108 16.05 -8.97 -3.54
N GLU A 109 16.11 -10.28 -3.29
CA GLU A 109 15.46 -10.89 -2.12
C GLU A 109 16.00 -10.34 -0.78
N ASP A 110 17.25 -9.90 -0.76
CA ASP A 110 17.99 -9.57 0.47
C ASP A 110 18.80 -8.26 0.38
N ALA A 111 18.68 -7.51 -0.71
CA ALA A 111 19.38 -6.24 -0.87
C ALA A 111 18.70 -5.27 -1.85
N ILE A 112 18.98 -3.99 -1.66
CA ILE A 112 18.76 -2.92 -2.64
C ILE A 112 20.12 -2.49 -3.17
N PHE A 113 20.30 -2.52 -4.48
CA PHE A 113 21.51 -2.05 -5.13
C PHE A 113 21.30 -0.69 -5.78
N VAL A 114 22.33 0.16 -5.68
CA VAL A 114 22.38 1.51 -6.27
C VAL A 114 23.76 1.79 -6.87
N LYS A 115 23.85 2.73 -7.81
CA LYS A 115 25.12 3.00 -8.52
C LYS A 115 26.12 3.89 -7.77
N THR A 116 25.70 4.65 -6.78
CA THR A 116 26.53 5.69 -6.14
C THR A 116 26.26 5.79 -4.65
N GLU A 117 27.25 6.26 -3.88
CA GLU A 117 27.10 6.53 -2.44
C GLU A 117 25.99 7.55 -2.17
N ARG A 118 25.94 8.64 -2.94
CA ARG A 118 24.86 9.64 -2.83
C ARG A 118 23.47 9.00 -2.97
N ARG A 119 23.32 8.03 -3.88
CA ARG A 119 22.03 7.34 -4.07
C ARG A 119 21.73 6.38 -2.92
N LYS A 120 22.76 5.74 -2.35
CA LYS A 120 22.62 4.89 -1.17
C LYS A 120 22.08 5.70 0.01
N GLU A 121 22.71 6.84 0.33
CA GLU A 121 22.25 7.75 1.38
C GLU A 121 20.79 8.20 1.16
N GLN A 122 20.40 8.50 -0.08
CA GLN A 122 19.02 8.86 -0.41
C GLN A 122 18.02 7.72 -0.16
N ILE A 123 18.38 6.48 -0.51
CA ILE A 123 17.53 5.31 -0.26
C ILE A 123 17.42 5.01 1.22
N GLU A 124 18.53 5.09 1.97
CA GLU A 124 18.52 4.92 3.43
C GLU A 124 17.60 5.95 4.11
N GLN A 125 17.73 7.24 3.77
CA GLN A 125 16.86 8.30 4.29
C GLN A 125 15.39 8.09 3.92
N ARG A 126 15.13 7.70 2.67
CA ARG A 126 13.79 7.40 2.18
C ARG A 126 13.18 6.23 2.96
N ASN A 127 13.95 5.17 3.19
CA ASN A 127 13.50 3.98 3.91
C ASN A 127 13.18 4.32 5.38
N GLU A 128 14.06 5.06 6.04
CA GLU A 128 13.82 5.56 7.41
C GLU A 128 12.54 6.41 7.48
N MET A 129 12.37 7.35 6.55
CA MET A 129 11.18 8.19 6.47
C MET A 129 9.91 7.35 6.27
N LYS A 130 9.91 6.42 5.31
CA LYS A 130 8.75 5.56 5.01
C LYS A 130 8.41 4.68 6.21
N ALA A 131 9.39 4.00 6.80
CA ALA A 131 9.20 3.15 7.97
C ALA A 131 8.62 3.92 9.16
N ASN A 132 9.09 5.14 9.42
CA ASN A 132 8.55 5.99 10.47
C ASN A 132 7.10 6.43 10.18
N ASN A 133 6.81 6.79 8.93
CA ASN A 133 5.47 7.17 8.50
C ASN A 133 4.48 6.00 8.55
N VAL A 134 4.89 4.78 8.17
CA VAL A 134 4.10 3.56 8.36
C VAL A 134 3.76 3.38 9.85
N LYS A 135 4.75 3.45 10.76
CA LYS A 135 4.51 3.29 12.21
C LYS A 135 3.47 4.30 12.73
N ILE A 136 3.54 5.55 12.29
CA ILE A 136 2.58 6.61 12.68
C ILE A 136 1.17 6.27 12.18
N LEU A 137 1.05 5.77 10.95
CA LEU A 137 -0.24 5.39 10.35
C LEU A 137 -0.82 4.11 10.97
N LEU A 138 0.00 3.12 11.33
CA LEU A 138 -0.45 1.91 12.02
C LEU A 138 -0.98 2.19 13.43
N ALA A 139 -0.45 3.21 14.10
CA ALA A 139 -0.95 3.68 15.38
C ALA A 139 -2.23 4.56 15.25
N ASN A 140 -2.78 4.71 14.05
CA ASN A 140 -3.88 5.61 13.76
C ASN A 140 -5.04 4.86 13.10
N ASP A 141 -6.06 4.52 13.88
CA ASP A 141 -7.24 3.76 13.44
C ASP A 141 -8.34 4.60 12.77
N HIS A 142 -8.23 5.93 12.78
CA HIS A 142 -9.18 6.83 12.15
C HIS A 142 -8.58 8.19 11.77
N PHE A 143 -9.18 8.87 10.78
CA PHE A 143 -8.94 10.28 10.50
C PHE A 143 -10.12 11.14 10.95
N SER A 144 -9.82 12.29 11.56
CA SER A 144 -10.85 13.29 11.89
C SER A 144 -11.10 14.18 10.67
N ILE A 145 -12.22 13.99 9.98
CA ILE A 145 -12.63 14.76 8.79
C ILE A 145 -13.92 15.51 9.14
N GLU A 146 -13.89 16.85 9.11
CA GLU A 146 -15.05 17.69 9.46
C GLU A 146 -15.73 17.33 10.81
N ARG A 147 -14.92 16.97 11.83
CA ARG A 147 -15.34 16.50 13.16
C ARG A 147 -15.92 15.08 13.21
N LEU A 148 -16.01 14.38 12.09
CA LEU A 148 -16.34 12.95 12.05
C LEU A 148 -15.07 12.11 12.12
N LYS A 149 -15.12 11.03 12.89
CA LYS A 149 -14.07 10.01 12.91
C LYS A 149 -14.36 9.02 11.80
N VAL A 150 -13.56 9.07 10.75
CA VAL A 150 -13.64 8.12 9.62
C VAL A 150 -12.64 7.00 9.85
N PRO A 151 -13.06 5.73 9.95
CA PRO A 151 -12.16 4.60 10.11
C PRO A 151 -11.06 4.57 9.04
N TYR A 152 -9.87 4.13 9.43
CA TYR A 152 -8.72 4.05 8.54
C TYR A 152 -7.98 2.73 8.72
N GLN A 153 -7.59 2.12 7.61
CA GLN A 153 -6.79 0.90 7.60
C GLN A 153 -5.68 0.98 6.55
N LEU A 154 -4.46 0.65 6.97
CA LEU A 154 -3.29 0.53 6.11
C LEU A 154 -3.01 -0.95 5.79
N PHE A 155 -2.79 -1.25 4.51
CA PHE A 155 -2.35 -2.53 3.96
C PHE A 155 -1.08 -2.34 3.13
N TYR A 156 -0.42 -3.44 2.78
CA TYR A 156 0.85 -3.39 2.04
C TYR A 156 1.00 -4.45 0.95
N PHE A 157 1.83 -4.14 -0.05
CA PHE A 157 2.65 -5.11 -0.78
C PHE A 157 4.09 -5.01 -0.28
N ALA A 158 4.75 -6.15 -0.05
CA ALA A 158 6.01 -6.17 0.69
C ALA A 158 7.10 -5.40 -0.06
N THR A 159 7.41 -5.79 -1.30
CA THR A 159 8.18 -4.92 -2.20
C THR A 159 7.26 -3.98 -2.96
N ASN A 160 6.49 -4.54 -3.90
CA ASN A 160 5.48 -3.87 -4.72
C ASN A 160 4.46 -4.90 -5.23
N LEU A 161 3.38 -4.43 -5.86
CA LEU A 161 2.32 -5.29 -6.40
C LEU A 161 2.85 -6.29 -7.45
N GLU A 162 3.71 -5.85 -8.36
CA GLU A 162 4.18 -6.68 -9.48
C GLU A 162 4.99 -7.89 -9.00
N HIS A 163 5.77 -7.71 -7.92
CA HIS A 163 6.46 -8.81 -7.26
C HIS A 163 5.46 -9.85 -6.77
N VAL A 164 4.33 -9.44 -6.21
CA VAL A 164 3.28 -10.35 -5.74
C VAL A 164 2.56 -11.01 -6.91
N LEU A 165 2.22 -10.28 -7.97
CA LEU A 165 1.40 -10.80 -9.05
C LEU A 165 2.15 -11.72 -10.02
N TRP A 166 3.33 -11.34 -10.50
CA TRP A 166 4.07 -12.14 -11.50
C TRP A 166 5.57 -12.24 -11.20
N ASN A 167 5.94 -12.06 -9.93
CA ASN A 167 7.31 -12.25 -9.44
C ASN A 167 8.35 -11.30 -10.08
N GLU A 168 7.92 -10.10 -10.52
CA GLU A 168 8.82 -9.08 -11.05
C GLU A 168 8.83 -7.85 -10.13
N ARG A 169 9.95 -7.64 -9.42
CA ARG A 169 10.09 -6.55 -8.45
C ARG A 169 10.79 -5.31 -9.01
N ASN A 170 11.44 -5.42 -10.17
CA ASN A 170 12.15 -4.35 -10.87
C ASN A 170 11.44 -3.97 -12.18
N GLU A 171 10.11 -4.08 -12.17
CA GLU A 171 9.28 -3.89 -13.34
C GLU A 171 9.42 -2.47 -13.92
N VAL A 172 9.51 -2.39 -15.26
CA VAL A 172 9.58 -1.10 -15.94
C VAL A 172 8.20 -0.43 -15.91
N ALA A 173 8.15 0.82 -15.46
CA ALA A 173 6.90 1.54 -15.21
C ALA A 173 5.93 1.58 -16.42
N THR A 174 6.45 1.61 -17.65
CA THR A 174 5.64 1.66 -18.87
C THR A 174 4.91 0.36 -19.20
N GLU A 175 5.33 -0.77 -18.64
CA GLU A 175 4.75 -2.09 -18.94
C GLU A 175 3.69 -2.52 -17.90
N LYS A 176 3.71 -1.88 -16.73
CA LYS A 176 2.90 -2.26 -15.56
C LYS A 176 1.40 -2.39 -15.84
N VAL A 177 0.81 -1.41 -16.52
CA VAL A 177 -0.65 -1.37 -16.77
C VAL A 177 -1.06 -2.51 -17.71
N GLN A 178 -0.36 -2.68 -18.83
CA GLN A 178 -0.66 -3.75 -19.79
C GLN A 178 -0.51 -5.13 -19.13
N LYS A 179 0.54 -5.36 -18.35
CA LYS A 179 0.73 -6.62 -17.62
C LYS A 179 -0.34 -6.87 -16.56
N ALA A 180 -0.85 -5.83 -15.92
CA ALA A 180 -1.97 -5.95 -14.98
C ALA A 180 -3.26 -6.39 -15.69
N ASP A 181 -3.58 -5.79 -16.83
CA ASP A 181 -4.73 -6.20 -17.65
C ASP A 181 -4.58 -7.66 -18.12
N GLU A 182 -3.42 -8.01 -18.68
CA GLU A 182 -3.12 -9.38 -19.13
C GLU A 182 -3.17 -10.39 -17.97
N PHE A 183 -2.70 -9.99 -16.78
CA PHE A 183 -2.78 -10.84 -15.59
C PHE A 183 -4.23 -11.13 -15.22
N MET A 184 -5.10 -10.12 -15.20
CA MET A 184 -6.51 -10.30 -14.86
C MET A 184 -7.26 -11.13 -15.89
N ASP A 185 -6.99 -10.93 -17.18
CA ASP A 185 -7.59 -11.72 -18.27
C ASP A 185 -7.24 -13.22 -18.19
N ASN A 186 -6.06 -13.55 -17.66
CA ASN A 186 -5.55 -14.92 -17.56
C ASN A 186 -5.67 -15.51 -16.14
N LEU A 187 -6.16 -14.74 -15.17
CA LEU A 187 -6.24 -15.18 -13.79
C LEU A 187 -7.23 -16.35 -13.66
N SER A 188 -6.74 -17.48 -13.18
CA SER A 188 -7.57 -18.63 -12.85
C SER A 188 -8.09 -18.48 -11.42
N GLY A 189 -9.40 -18.28 -11.25
CA GLY A 189 -10.03 -18.06 -9.94
C GLY A 189 -10.11 -16.58 -9.57
N SER A 190 -10.29 -16.28 -8.28
CA SER A 190 -10.43 -14.90 -7.82
C SER A 190 -9.09 -14.26 -7.43
N ILE A 191 -8.97 -12.94 -7.58
CA ILE A 191 -7.81 -12.18 -7.09
C ILE A 191 -7.61 -12.34 -5.57
N LYS A 192 -8.71 -12.51 -4.83
CA LYS A 192 -8.66 -12.81 -3.39
C LYS A 192 -7.92 -14.10 -3.07
N GLU A 193 -8.23 -15.18 -3.78
CA GLU A 193 -7.57 -16.48 -3.58
C GLU A 193 -6.10 -16.38 -3.96
N TYR A 194 -5.79 -15.76 -5.09
CA TYR A 194 -4.42 -15.57 -5.54
C TYR A 194 -3.57 -14.79 -4.52
N LEU A 195 -4.05 -13.65 -4.04
CA LEU A 195 -3.32 -12.85 -3.06
C LEU A 195 -3.19 -13.55 -1.69
N ALA A 196 -4.14 -14.43 -1.33
CA ALA A 196 -4.11 -15.16 -0.06
C ALA A 196 -2.91 -16.12 0.05
N GLU A 197 -2.37 -16.60 -1.09
CA GLU A 197 -1.15 -17.43 -1.11
C GLU A 197 0.09 -16.68 -0.60
N PHE A 198 0.06 -15.34 -0.63
CA PHE A 198 1.17 -14.47 -0.25
C PHE A 198 0.96 -13.77 1.11
N LEU A 199 -0.07 -14.16 1.86
CA LEU A 199 -0.35 -13.65 3.19
C LEU A 199 0.54 -14.36 4.24
N PRO A 200 1.47 -13.67 4.93
CA PRO A 200 2.46 -14.33 5.77
C PRO A 200 1.94 -14.53 7.21
N VAL A 201 0.76 -15.13 7.39
CA VAL A 201 0.16 -15.38 8.71
C VAL A 201 -0.59 -16.71 8.75
N ASP A 202 -0.78 -17.26 9.94
CA ASP A 202 -1.63 -18.42 10.16
C ASP A 202 -3.12 -18.08 9.93
N GLY A 203 -3.80 -18.88 9.10
CA GLY A 203 -5.20 -18.69 8.75
C GLY A 203 -6.19 -18.87 9.92
N THR A 204 -5.79 -19.56 10.99
CA THR A 204 -6.61 -19.82 12.19
C THR A 204 -6.69 -18.62 13.15
N LEU A 205 -5.82 -17.62 12.98
CA LEU A 205 -5.78 -16.42 13.79
C LEU A 205 -7.03 -15.54 13.59
N THR A 206 -7.35 -14.72 14.59
CA THR A 206 -8.37 -13.68 14.43
C THR A 206 -7.88 -12.58 13.48
N TYR A 207 -8.80 -11.83 12.85
CA TYR A 207 -8.47 -10.70 11.98
C TYR A 207 -7.43 -9.74 12.61
N ARG A 208 -7.63 -9.39 13.88
CA ARG A 208 -6.74 -8.47 14.61
C ARG A 208 -5.33 -9.05 14.80
N GLU A 209 -5.25 -10.36 15.06
CA GLU A 209 -3.97 -11.06 15.17
C GLU A 209 -3.27 -11.14 13.82
N LYS A 210 -3.98 -11.50 12.74
CA LYS A 210 -3.45 -11.49 11.37
C LYS A 210 -2.92 -10.11 10.96
N MET A 211 -3.65 -9.03 11.25
CA MET A 211 -3.19 -7.67 10.99
C MET A 211 -1.89 -7.36 11.75
N LYS A 212 -1.83 -7.67 13.04
CA LYS A 212 -0.64 -7.43 13.87
C LYS A 212 0.55 -8.28 13.41
N GLU A 213 0.32 -9.55 13.13
CA GLU A 213 1.37 -10.50 12.74
C GLU A 213 1.93 -10.20 11.36
N SER A 214 1.08 -9.87 10.38
CA SER A 214 1.52 -9.53 9.03
C SER A 214 2.46 -8.31 9.00
N TRP A 215 2.16 -7.25 9.77
CA TRP A 215 3.06 -6.11 9.92
C TRP A 215 4.32 -6.46 10.71
N THR A 216 4.20 -7.26 11.77
CA THR A 216 5.37 -7.75 12.53
C THR A 216 6.30 -8.56 11.64
N HIS A 217 5.76 -9.41 10.78
CA HIS A 217 6.50 -10.20 9.80
C HIS A 217 7.25 -9.30 8.82
N LEU A 218 6.57 -8.31 8.23
CA LEU A 218 7.17 -7.39 7.25
C LEU A 218 8.40 -6.64 7.79
N THR A 219 8.39 -6.30 9.09
CA THR A 219 9.49 -5.54 9.72
C THR A 219 10.74 -6.36 10.05
N LYS A 220 10.72 -7.68 9.85
CA LYS A 220 11.84 -8.56 10.21
C LYS A 220 12.80 -8.73 9.04
N GLY A 221 14.10 -8.54 9.31
CA GLY A 221 15.17 -8.83 8.35
C GLY A 221 14.94 -8.15 7.01
N CYS A 222 14.92 -8.95 5.93
CA CYS A 222 14.68 -8.46 4.58
C CYS A 222 13.24 -8.70 4.08
N ASN A 223 12.28 -9.00 4.94
CA ASN A 223 10.93 -9.40 4.51
C ASN A 223 10.20 -8.32 3.70
N SER A 224 10.55 -7.04 3.87
CA SER A 224 10.07 -5.93 3.02
C SER A 224 10.67 -5.90 1.59
N LEU A 225 11.55 -6.83 1.25
CA LEU A 225 12.06 -7.10 -0.11
C LEU A 225 11.55 -8.43 -0.68
N GLN A 226 10.87 -9.23 0.13
CA GLN A 226 10.38 -10.55 -0.25
C GLN A 226 8.98 -10.46 -0.86
N ARG A 227 8.51 -11.57 -1.41
CA ARG A 227 7.18 -11.67 -2.02
C ARG A 227 6.14 -11.90 -0.93
N GLY A 228 5.27 -10.91 -0.71
CA GLY A 228 4.25 -10.98 0.33
C GLY A 228 3.29 -9.80 0.32
N THR A 229 2.10 -9.98 0.89
CA THR A 229 1.10 -8.91 1.05
C THR A 229 0.15 -9.22 2.21
N ASN A 230 -0.48 -8.19 2.77
CA ASN A 230 -1.63 -8.37 3.66
C ASN A 230 -2.95 -7.85 3.09
N VAL A 231 -3.00 -7.48 1.81
CA VAL A 231 -4.22 -7.04 1.12
C VAL A 231 -5.36 -8.06 1.18
N PRO A 232 -5.17 -9.39 1.23
CA PRO A 232 -6.29 -10.32 1.46
C PRO A 232 -7.13 -10.02 2.70
N LEU A 233 -6.53 -9.40 3.73
CA LEU A 233 -7.23 -8.98 4.93
C LEU A 233 -8.20 -7.82 4.66
N LEU A 234 -7.99 -7.01 3.63
CA LEU A 234 -8.99 -6.03 3.17
C LEU A 234 -10.30 -6.74 2.82
N PHE A 235 -10.22 -7.86 2.09
CA PHE A 235 -11.39 -8.63 1.71
C PHE A 235 -12.09 -9.22 2.94
N GLU A 236 -11.34 -9.74 3.91
CA GLU A 236 -11.90 -10.22 5.19
C GLU A 236 -12.62 -9.09 5.94
N MET A 237 -12.03 -7.90 5.96
CA MET A 237 -12.57 -6.71 6.63
C MET A 237 -13.89 -6.22 6.02
N ILE A 238 -14.04 -6.29 4.69
CA ILE A 238 -15.26 -5.83 4.01
C ILE A 238 -16.36 -6.89 3.99
N THR A 239 -16.02 -8.19 3.92
CA THR A 239 -17.03 -9.27 3.87
C THR A 239 -17.55 -9.63 5.25
N SER A 240 -16.71 -9.45 6.27
CA SER A 240 -17.09 -9.73 7.65
C SER A 240 -17.57 -8.42 8.26
N ASN A 241 -18.67 -8.40 9.02
CA ASN A 241 -19.10 -7.23 9.81
C ASN A 241 -18.08 -6.84 10.94
N VAL A 242 -16.79 -7.15 10.79
CA VAL A 242 -15.71 -7.02 11.78
C VAL A 242 -15.39 -5.55 12.11
N GLY A 243 -15.92 -4.61 11.33
CA GLY A 243 -15.87 -3.16 11.60
C GLY A 243 -17.09 -2.58 12.34
N LYS A 244 -18.01 -3.39 12.86
CA LYS A 244 -19.12 -2.94 13.74
C LYS A 244 -18.84 -3.21 15.21
#